data_AF-F5NXT7-F1
#
_entry.id   AF-F5NXT7-F1
#
_cell.length_a   1.000
_cell.length_b   1.000
_cell.length_c   1.000
_cell.angle_alpha   90.00
_cell.angle_beta   90.00
_cell.angle_gamma   90.00
#
_symmetry.space_group_name_H-M   'P 1'
#
loop_
_entity.id
_entity.type
_entity.pdbx_description
1 polymer ?
#
loop_
_entity_poly.entity_id
_entity_poly.type
_entity_poly.pdbx_seq_one_letter_code
_entity_poly.pdbx_strand_id
1 'polypeptide(L)' 'MMSPKTSAPLNVKMGGVPVLTYVNDYGARMPLFFTCNGNSCQVDEEQSRKG' A
#
# COMPACT_ATOMS: atom_id res chain seq x y z
N MET A 1 4.31 -12.72 0.34
CA MET A 1 2.84 -12.92 0.35
C MET A 1 2.36 -12.75 1.78
N MET A 2 1.14 -12.24 1.99
CA MET A 2 0.51 -12.16 3.31
C MET A 2 -0.71 -13.06 3.34
N SER A 3 -0.91 -13.77 4.46
CA SER A 3 -2.10 -14.60 4.67
C SER A 3 -3.33 -13.74 5.01
N PRO A 4 -4.56 -14.23 4.76
CA PRO A 4 -5.78 -13.49 5.08
C PRO A 4 -5.82 -13.05 6.55
N LYS A 5 -6.21 -11.78 6.79
CA LYS A 5 -6.36 -11.17 8.12
C LYS A 5 -5.08 -11.18 8.99
N THR A 6 -3.90 -11.25 8.37
CA THR A 6 -2.62 -11.15 9.07
C THR A 6 -1.95 -9.80 8.86
N SER A 7 -1.03 -9.46 9.76
CA SER A 7 -0.13 -8.32 9.64
C SER A 7 1.32 -8.80 9.79
N ALA A 8 2.24 -8.11 9.10
CA ALA A 8 3.67 -8.36 9.19
C ALA A 8 4.43 -7.03 9.21
N PRO A 9 5.50 -6.91 10.01
CA PRO A 9 6.32 -5.70 10.00
C PRO A 9 7.04 -5.56 8.66
N LEU A 10 7.00 -4.36 8.08
CA LEU A 10 7.73 -4.02 6.87
C LEU A 10 8.88 -3.07 7.26
N ASN A 11 10.12 -3.50 7.04
CA ASN A 11 11.29 -2.70 7.38
C ASN A 11 11.60 -1.71 6.24
N VAL A 12 10.94 -0.54 6.29
CA VAL A 12 11.07 0.53 5.29
C VAL A 12 11.32 1.88 5.95
N LYS A 13 12.07 2.75 5.27
CA LYS A 13 12.21 4.15 5.65
C LYS A 13 11.09 4.96 5.00
N MET A 14 10.20 5.54 5.80
CA MET A 14 9.15 6.44 5.31
C MET A 14 9.72 7.85 5.17
N GLY A 15 10.15 8.22 3.95
CA GLY A 15 10.63 9.57 3.62
C GLY A 15 9.55 10.52 3.07
N GLY A 16 8.33 10.02 2.83
CA GLY A 16 7.24 10.75 2.20
C GLY A 16 5.94 9.95 2.16
N VAL A 17 5.04 10.31 1.25
CA VAL A 17 3.75 9.62 1.03
C VAL A 17 4.01 8.17 0.58
N PRO A 18 3.58 7.14 1.34
CA PRO A 18 3.87 5.77 1.00
C PRO A 18 3.14 5.32 -0.26
N VAL A 19 3.82 4.57 -1.12
CA VAL A 19 3.21 3.83 -2.23
C VAL A 19 3.57 2.35 -2.07
N LEU A 20 2.55 1.49 -2.02
CA LEU A 20 2.71 0.04 -2.00
C LEU A 20 2.32 -0.53 -3.36
N THR A 21 3.09 -1.46 -3.89
CA THR A 21 2.71 -2.19 -5.10
C THR A 21 2.25 -3.60 -4.75
N TYR A 22 1.05 -3.98 -5.18
CA TYR A 22 0.54 -5.34 -5.05
C TYR A 22 0.49 -6.05 -6.41
N VAL A 23 0.43 -7.37 -6.37
CA VAL A 23 0.24 -8.20 -7.56
C VAL A 23 -1.22 -8.63 -7.58
N ASN A 24 -1.94 -8.35 -8.67
CA ASN A 24 -3.33 -8.79 -8.83
C ASN A 24 -3.41 -10.22 -9.42
N ASP A 25 -4.62 -10.75 -9.55
CA ASP A 25 -4.88 -12.11 -10.04
C ASP A 25 -4.39 -12.36 -11.49
N TYR A 26 -4.17 -11.29 -12.26
CA TYR A 26 -3.64 -11.32 -13.62
C TYR A 26 -2.11 -11.18 -13.67
N GLY A 27 -1.44 -11.08 -12.52
CA GLY A 27 0.00 -10.89 -12.42
C GLY A 27 0.49 -9.45 -12.61
N ALA A 28 -0.42 -8.49 -12.81
CA ALA A 28 -0.06 -7.08 -12.97
C ALA A 28 0.33 -6.46 -11.62
N ARG A 29 1.25 -5.48 -11.67
CA ARG A 29 1.76 -4.74 -10.52
C ARG A 29 1.02 -3.41 -10.39
N MET A 30 0.09 -3.33 -9.45
CA MET A 30 -0.80 -2.18 -9.27
C MET A 30 -0.35 -1.35 -8.07
N PRO A 31 -0.33 -0.01 -8.16
CA PRO A 31 -0.01 0.85 -7.03
C PRO A 31 -1.19 1.01 -6.06
N LEU A 32 -0.88 1.20 -4.79
CA LEU A 32 -1.75 1.71 -3.74
C LEU A 32 -1.06 2.91 -3.12
N PHE A 33 -1.66 4.08 -3.27
CA PHE A 33 -1.21 5.32 -2.65
C PHE A 33 -1.81 5.42 -1.26
N PHE A 34 -1.01 5.86 -0.29
CA PHE A 34 -1.44 5.99 1.10
C PHE A 34 -1.38 7.43 1.56
N THR A 35 -2.36 7.85 2.33
CA THR A 35 -2.29 9.08 3.13
C THR A 35 -2.12 8.72 4.59
N CYS A 36 -1.29 9.47 5.31
CA CYS A 36 -0.94 9.16 6.70
C CYS A 36 -1.38 10.28 7.64
N ASN A 37 -1.97 9.89 8.78
CA ASN A 37 -2.22 10.75 9.93
C ASN A 37 -1.45 10.19 11.13
N GLY A 38 -0.37 10.88 11.51
CA GLY A 38 0.60 10.38 12.48
C GLY A 38 1.24 9.06 12.00
N ASN A 39 1.12 8.00 12.81
CA ASN A 39 1.67 6.68 12.52
C ASN A 39 0.70 5.74 11.80
N SER A 40 -0.51 6.20 11.48
CA SER A 40 -1.53 5.40 10.78
C SER A 40 -1.66 5.88 9.34
N CYS A 41 -1.64 4.95 8.39
CA CYS A 41 -1.80 5.25 6.98
C CYS A 41 -2.99 4.45 6.40
N GLN A 42 -3.78 5.09 5.56
CA GLN A 42 -4.92 4.49 4.86
C GLN A 42 -4.77 4.70 3.36
N VAL A 43 -5.39 3.82 2.57
CA VAL A 43 -5.35 3.91 1.10
C VAL A 43 -6.12 5.16 0.65
N ASP A 44 -5.49 5.95 -0.22
CA ASP A 44 -6.18 6.94 -1.04
C ASP A 44 -6.83 6.21 -2.22
N GLU A 45 -8.13 5.95 -2.11
CA GLU A 45 -8.86 5.20 -3.13
C GLU A 45 -8.95 5.95 -4.46
N GLU A 46 -9.02 7.28 -4.44
CA GLU A 46 -9.16 8.07 -5.66
C GLU A 46 -7.86 8.04 -6.46
N GLN A 47 -6.73 8.25 -5.78
CA GLN A 47 -5.42 8.22 -6.41
C GLN A 47 -5.05 6.80 -6.87
N SER A 48 -5.36 5.79 -6.06
CA SER A 48 -5.05 4.38 -6.38
C SER A 48 -5.83 3.81 -7.55
N ARG A 49 -7.00 4.38 -7.88
CA ARG A 49 -7.77 3.98 -9.08
C ARG A 49 -7.19 4.56 -10.38
N LYS A 50 -6.35 5.59 -10.29
CA LYS A 50 -5.80 6.33 -11.44
C LYS A 50 -4.40 5.87 -11.85
N GLY A 51 -3.68 5.18 -10.95
CA GLY A 51 -2.35 4.64 -11.19
C GLY A 51 -2.38 3.22 -11.74
#